data_AF-A0A926J3V0-F1
#
_entry.id   AF-A0A926J3V0-F1
#
_cell.length_a   1.000
_cell.length_b   1.000
_cell.length_c   1.000
_cell.angle_alpha   90.00
_cell.angle_beta   90.00
_cell.angle_gamma   90.00
#
_symmetry.space_group_name_H-M   'P 1'
#
loop_
_entity.id
_entity.type
_entity.pdbx_description
1 polymer ?
#
loop_
_entity_poly.entity_id
_entity_poly.type
_entity_poly.pdbx_seq_one_letter_code
_entity_poly.pdbx_strand_id
1 'polypeptide(L)'
;MAFEIKQKGPDKAPPRVEDKFDDAIHLSLALIEQRNMKTRVTLTNLKTGETLNEAQIHEAALSVGPRKRRPEPEVADSQIG
;
A
#
# COMPACT_ATOMS: atom_id res chain seq x y z
N MET A 1 7.92 -10.94 3.13
CA MET A 1 6.57 -11.33 3.65
C MET A 1 5.57 -11.01 2.55
N ALA A 2 4.64 -11.92 2.23
CA ALA A 2 3.78 -11.77 1.05
C ALA A 2 2.38 -11.27 1.44
N PHE A 3 1.89 -10.28 0.70
CA PHE A 3 0.55 -9.72 0.87
C PHE A 3 -0.22 -9.78 -0.44
N GLU A 4 -1.51 -10.11 -0.34
CA GLU A 4 -2.43 -10.13 -1.46
C GLU A 4 -3.46 -9.02 -1.27
N ILE A 5 -3.39 -8.00 -2.12
CA ILE A 5 -4.47 -7.01 -2.23
C ILE A 5 -5.52 -7.65 -3.13
N LYS A 6 -6.82 -7.48 -2.86
CA LYS A 6 -7.89 -7.85 -3.79
C LYS A 6 -8.76 -6.64 -4.05
N GLN A 7 -9.04 -6.39 -5.33
CA GLN A 7 -10.01 -5.39 -5.76
C GLN A 7 -11.24 -6.13 -6.28
N LYS A 8 -12.41 -5.87 -5.68
CA LYS A 8 -13.69 -6.34 -6.23
C LYS A 8 -14.34 -5.16 -6.96
N GLY A 9 -14.24 -5.16 -8.29
CA GLY A 9 -14.77 -4.14 -9.20
C GLY A 9 -14.61 -4.61 -10.66
N PRO A 10 -15.21 -3.90 -11.64
CA PRO A 10 -15.27 -4.34 -13.04
C PRO A 10 -13.91 -4.40 -13.75
N ASP A 11 -12.84 -3.88 -13.16
CA ASP A 11 -11.55 -3.85 -13.82
C ASP A 11 -10.39 -3.90 -12.82
N LYS A 12 -9.36 -4.64 -13.25
CA LYS A 12 -7.99 -4.77 -12.71
C LYS A 12 -7.71 -5.92 -11.74
N ALA A 13 -6.82 -6.81 -12.22
CA ALA A 13 -6.09 -7.77 -11.40
C ALA A 13 -5.32 -7.03 -10.30
N PRO A 14 -5.23 -7.61 -9.09
CA PRO A 14 -4.59 -6.93 -7.99
C PRO A 14 -3.06 -6.87 -8.15
N PRO A 15 -2.42 -5.74 -7.77
CA PRO A 15 -0.98 -5.69 -7.66
C PRO A 15 -0.52 -6.62 -6.54
N ARG A 16 0.44 -7.50 -6.82
CA ARG A 16 1.20 -8.20 -5.78
C ARG A 16 2.17 -7.22 -5.15
N VAL A 17 2.15 -7.13 -3.83
CA VAL A 17 3.15 -6.35 -3.08
C VAL A 17 4.09 -7.32 -2.40
N GLU A 18 5.36 -7.25 -2.78
CA GLU A 18 6.40 -7.98 -2.08
C GLU A 18 7.05 -7.11 -1.00
N ASP A 19 7.13 -7.74 0.17
CA ASP A 19 8.12 -7.56 1.23
C ASP A 19 7.88 -6.63 2.41
N LYS A 20 6.94 -5.68 2.39
CA LYS A 20 6.66 -4.86 3.59
C LYS A 20 5.17 -4.63 3.83
N PHE A 21 4.76 -4.82 5.09
CA PHE A 21 3.39 -4.54 5.55
C PHE A 21 3.01 -3.07 5.30
N ASP A 22 3.90 -2.15 5.64
CA ASP A 22 3.69 -0.71 5.47
C ASP A 22 3.43 -0.35 3.99
N ASP A 23 4.24 -0.89 3.06
CA ASP A 23 4.04 -0.67 1.63
C ASP A 23 2.72 -1.26 1.13
N ALA A 24 2.31 -2.42 1.66
CA ALA A 24 1.03 -3.04 1.31
C ALA A 24 -0.17 -2.22 1.83
N ILE A 25 -0.06 -1.64 3.02
CA ILE A 25 -1.05 -0.73 3.60
C ILE A 25 -1.14 0.57 2.79
N HIS A 26 -0.02 1.22 2.49
CA HIS A 26 -0.02 2.46 1.71
C HIS A 26 -0.53 2.24 0.28
N LEU A 27 -0.21 1.11 -0.35
CA LEU A 27 -0.75 0.80 -1.69
C LEU A 27 -2.25 0.54 -1.63
N SER A 28 -2.72 -0.20 -0.62
CA SER A 28 -4.15 -0.45 -0.41
C SER A 28 -4.92 0.85 -0.16
N LEU A 29 -4.34 1.78 0.61
CA LEU A 29 -4.90 3.11 0.86
C LEU A 29 -4.95 3.96 -0.40
N ALA A 30 -3.87 4.03 -1.18
CA ALA A 30 -3.89 4.75 -2.46
C ALA A 30 -4.95 4.19 -3.41
N LEU A 31 -5.14 2.87 -3.42
CA LEU A 31 -6.23 2.23 -4.15
C LEU A 31 -7.61 2.54 -3.57
N ILE A 32 -7.75 2.80 -2.26
CA ILE A 32 -8.97 3.34 -1.61
C ILE A 32 -9.29 4.75 -2.12
N GLU A 33 -8.29 5.63 -2.15
CA GLU A 33 -8.47 7.04 -2.47
C GLU A 33 -8.67 7.31 -3.97
N GLN A 34 -8.07 6.50 -4.85
CA GLN A 34 -8.11 6.69 -6.30
C GLN A 34 -9.42 6.24 -6.98
N ARG A 35 -10.36 5.61 -6.27
CA ARG A 35 -11.48 4.90 -6.92
C ARG A 35 -12.78 5.68 -7.03
N ASN A 36 -13.49 5.37 -8.11
CA ASN A 36 -14.94 5.56 -8.26
C ASN A 36 -15.67 4.66 -7.24
N MET A 37 -16.74 5.15 -6.60
CA MET A 37 -17.46 4.59 -5.43
C MET A 37 -17.85 3.09 -5.41
N LYS A 38 -17.58 2.29 -6.46
CA LYS A 38 -18.06 0.90 -6.62
C LYS A 38 -17.00 -0.19 -6.43
N THR A 39 -15.72 0.13 -6.37
CA THR A 39 -14.66 -0.88 -6.15
C THR A 39 -14.46 -1.07 -4.65
N ARG A 40 -14.32 -2.31 -4.16
CA ARG A 40 -13.89 -2.62 -2.78
C ARG A 40 -12.46 -3.13 -2.75
N VAL A 41 -11.65 -2.73 -1.76
CA VAL A 41 -10.28 -3.24 -1.55
C VAL A 41 -10.19 -4.00 -0.24
N THR A 42 -9.56 -5.17 -0.28
CA THR A 42 -9.13 -5.92 0.92
C THR A 42 -7.66 -6.24 0.83
N LEU A 43 -6.99 -6.34 1.98
CA LEU A 43 -5.58 -6.71 2.07
C LEU A 43 -5.45 -7.99 2.91
N THR A 44 -4.90 -9.06 2.33
CA THR A 44 -4.70 -10.34 3.02
C THR A 44 -3.20 -10.58 3.27
N ASN A 45 -2.83 -10.85 4.51
CA ASN A 45 -1.52 -11.35 4.87
C ASN A 45 -1.45 -12.85 4.56
N LEU A 46 -0.63 -13.25 3.58
CA LEU A 46 -0.55 -14.64 3.15
C LEU A 46 0.19 -15.55 4.15
N LYS A 47 0.91 -14.98 5.12
CA LYS A 47 1.57 -15.73 6.19
C LYS A 47 0.61 -16.09 7.32
N THR A 48 -0.28 -15.17 7.71
CA THR A 48 -1.20 -15.35 8.84
C THR A 48 -2.62 -15.69 8.43
N GLY A 49 -2.99 -15.48 7.16
CA GLY A 49 -4.36 -15.60 6.65
C GLY A 49 -5.27 -14.43 7.03
N GLU A 50 -4.77 -13.47 7.80
CA GLU A 50 -5.54 -12.31 8.25
C GLU A 50 -5.91 -11.41 7.06
N THR A 51 -7.18 -10.97 7.00
CA THR A 51 -7.67 -10.09 5.94
C THR A 51 -8.22 -8.81 6.54
N LEU A 52 -7.67 -7.69 6.10
CA LEU A 52 -8.08 -6.34 6.46
C LEU A 52 -9.08 -5.80 5.42
N ASN A 53 -10.17 -5.23 5.91
CA ASN A 53 -11.12 -4.44 5.13
C ASN A 53 -10.67 -2.97 5.04
N GLU A 54 -11.43 -2.14 4.33
CA GLU A 54 -11.06 -0.73 4.08
C GLU A 54 -10.93 0.10 5.35
N ALA A 55 -11.84 -0.06 6.31
CA ALA A 55 -11.78 0.65 7.59
C ALA A 55 -10.52 0.25 8.36
N GLN A 56 -10.22 -1.05 8.39
CA GLN A 56 -9.01 -1.57 9.03
C GLN A 56 -7.73 -1.13 8.30
N ILE A 57 -7.77 -0.99 6.97
CA ILE A 57 -6.64 -0.45 6.18
C ILE A 57 -6.43 1.02 6.52
N HIS A 58 -7.49 1.82 6.69
CA HIS A 58 -7.39 3.21 7.14
C HIS A 58 -6.79 3.31 8.56
N GLU A 59 -7.28 2.51 9.50
CA GLU A 59 -6.74 2.48 10.87
C GLU A 59 -5.27 2.03 10.89
N ALA A 60 -4.94 0.99 10.13
CA ALA A 60 -3.56 0.52 10.01
C ALA A 60 -2.65 1.58 9.36
N ALA A 61 -3.14 2.34 8.38
CA ALA A 61 -2.41 3.44 7.76
C ALA A 61 -2.04 4.55 8.77
N LEU A 62 -2.93 4.85 9.71
CA LEU A 62 -2.65 5.80 10.80
C LEU A 62 -1.56 5.27 11.74
N SER A 63 -1.52 3.96 11.96
CA SER A 63 -0.54 3.30 12.84
C SER A 63 0.87 3.20 12.23
N VAL A 64 0.98 2.85 10.93
CA VAL A 64 2.28 2.77 10.23
C VAL A 64 2.87 4.16 9.91
N GLY A 65 2.06 5.20 10.03
CA GLY A 65 2.46 6.58 9.75
C GLY A 65 2.61 6.89 8.26
N PRO A 66 3.06 8.10 7.93
CA PRO A 66 3.22 8.51 6.54
C PRO A 66 4.25 7.61 5.85
N ARG A 67 3.98 7.26 4.59
CA ARG A 67 4.94 6.52 3.76
C ARG A 67 6.26 7.27 3.79
N LYS A 68 7.28 6.66 4.41
CA LYS A 68 8.66 7.14 4.31
C LYS A 68 9.02 7.07 2.83
N ARG A 69 8.86 8.18 2.12
CA ARG A 69 9.51 8.38 0.84
C ARG A 69 10.96 8.05 1.14
N ARG A 70 11.48 6.99 0.50
CA ARG A 70 12.91 6.75 0.48
C ARG A 70 13.52 8.12 0.16
N PRO A 71 14.42 8.68 0.99
CA PRO A 71 15.03 9.95 0.63
C PRO A 71 15.48 9.77 -0.81
N GLU A 72 15.03 10.66 -1.70
CA GLU A 72 15.69 10.82 -2.99
C GLU A 72 17.18 10.77 -2.67
N PRO A 73 18.01 10.02 -3.42
CA PRO A 73 19.43 10.08 -3.18
C PRO A 73 19.75 11.57 -3.15
N GLU A 74 20.16 12.07 -1.97
CA GLU A 74 20.73 13.39 -1.87
C GLU A 74 21.79 13.36 -2.96
N VAL A 75 21.53 14.13 -4.03
CA VAL A 75 22.52 14.39 -5.06
C VAL A 75 23.61 15.09 -4.29
N ALA A 76 24.52 14.28 -3.76
CA ALA A 76 25.64 14.74 -2.98
C ALA A 76 26.36 15.74 -3.87
N ASP A 77 26.48 16.95 -3.35
CA ASP A 77 27.26 18.05 -3.90
C ASP A 77 28.44 17.54 -4.73
N SER A 78 28.40 17.83 -6.03
CA SER A 78 29.62 17.93 -6.81
C SER A 78 29.85 19.41 -7.08
N GLN A 79 30.41 20.04 -6.06
CA GLN A 79 31.21 21.26 -6.13
C GLN A 79 32.26 21.14 -7.25
N ILE A 80 32.02 21.75 -8.41
CA ILE A 80 33.03 22.16 -9.40
C ILE A 80 32.41 23.32 -10.21
N GLY A 81 32.85 24.58 -10.17
CA GLY A 81 33.96 25.23 -9.47
C GLY A 81 33.90 26.73 -9.71
#